data_AF-A0A2K9EPP5-F1
#
_entry.id   AF-A0A2K9EPP5-F1
#
_cell.length_a   1.000
_cell.length_b   1.000
_cell.length_c   1.000
_cell.angle_alpha   90.00
_cell.angle_beta   90.00
_cell.angle_gamma   90.00
#
_symmetry.space_group_name_H-M   'P 1'
#
loop_
_entity.id
_entity.type
_entity.pdbx_description
1 polymer ?
#
loop_
_entity_poly.entity_id
_entity_poly.type
_entity_poly.pdbx_seq_one_letter_code
_entity_poly.pdbx_strand_id
1 'polypeptide(L)'
;MHFHMHKYKFESKESNYHKHKILGYTQHTVGTSSLHFHTFYGVSSHKDHTHYFSGFTGLPVKTPNGHVHKIEEILEENQHHEHAFSGYTDEEIAYVKGKKPIQAFI
;
A
#
# COMPACT_ATOMS: atom_id res chain seq x y z
N MET A 1 -20.82 -3.09 -1.36
CA MET A 1 -19.35 -3.07 -1.43
C MET A 1 -18.87 -4.48 -1.19
N HIS A 2 -17.98 -4.99 -2.03
CA HIS A 2 -17.20 -6.17 -1.68
C HIS A 2 -15.88 -5.68 -1.07
N PHE A 3 -15.59 -6.14 0.14
CA PHE A 3 -14.38 -5.76 0.86
C PHE A 3 -13.22 -6.60 0.35
N HIS A 4 -12.15 -5.95 -0.06
CA HIS A 4 -10.90 -6.59 -0.45
C HIS A 4 -9.70 -5.76 0.00
N MET A 5 -8.51 -6.37 -0.06
CA MET A 5 -7.24 -5.77 0.37
C MET A 5 -6.19 -6.07 -0.69
N HIS A 6 -5.28 -5.13 -0.93
CA HIS A 6 -4.17 -5.31 -1.84
C HIS A 6 -2.87 -5.40 -1.06
N LYS A 7 -2.06 -6.39 -1.39
CA LYS A 7 -0.66 -6.41 -0.94
C LYS A 7 0.11 -5.31 -1.65
N TYR A 8 1.11 -4.74 -0.99
CA TYR A 8 2.07 -3.86 -1.63
C TYR A 8 3.49 -4.14 -1.12
N LYS A 9 4.48 -3.87 -1.98
CA LYS A 9 5.89 -3.95 -1.66
C LYS A 9 6.67 -2.90 -2.47
N PHE A 10 7.34 -1.99 -1.78
CA PHE A 10 8.13 -0.92 -2.36
C PHE A 10 9.51 -0.83 -1.72
N GLU A 11 10.42 -0.19 -2.44
CA GLU A 11 11.64 0.37 -1.86
C GLU A 11 11.54 1.89 -1.92
N SER A 12 11.91 2.57 -0.84
CA SER A 12 12.01 4.03 -0.87
C SER A 12 13.14 4.48 -1.80
N LYS A 13 13.10 5.75 -2.17
CA LYS A 13 14.29 6.43 -2.69
C LYS A 13 15.40 6.39 -1.65
N GLU A 14 16.63 6.37 -2.17
CA GLU A 14 17.82 6.48 -1.34
C GLU A 14 17.89 7.88 -0.74
N SER A 15 18.08 7.93 0.57
CA SER A 15 18.34 9.16 1.31
C SER A 15 19.27 8.79 2.45
N ASN A 16 20.25 9.65 2.75
CA ASN A 16 21.30 9.38 3.74
C ASN A 16 21.89 7.95 3.63
N TYR A 17 22.27 7.55 2.42
CA TYR A 17 22.98 6.30 2.10
C TYR A 17 22.22 4.99 2.37
N HIS A 18 20.90 5.05 2.60
CA HIS A 18 20.10 3.84 2.77
C HIS A 18 18.70 3.98 2.19
N LYS A 19 18.02 2.83 2.11
CA LYS A 19 16.65 2.70 1.61
C LYS A 19 15.81 1.89 2.59
N HIS A 20 14.54 2.21 2.60
CA HIS A 20 13.53 1.50 3.38
C HIS A 20 12.79 0.52 2.50
N LYS A 21 12.49 -0.67 3.04
CA LYS A 21 11.61 -1.64 2.41
C LYS A 21 10.23 -1.53 3.04
N ILE A 22 9.26 -1.12 2.25
CA ILE A 22 7.89 -0.91 2.69
C ILE A 22 7.04 -2.07 2.17
N LEU A 23 6.39 -2.81 3.07
CA LEU A 23 5.53 -3.92 2.71
C LEU A 23 4.31 -3.95 3.61
N GLY A 24 3.18 -4.38 3.07
CA GLY A 24 1.95 -4.46 3.84
C GLY A 24 0.74 -4.79 2.99
N TYR A 25 -0.43 -4.60 3.60
CA TYR A 25 -1.72 -4.74 2.96
C TYR A 25 -2.52 -3.47 3.15
N THR A 26 -3.20 -3.05 2.08
CA THR A 26 -4.20 -2.00 2.19
C THR A 26 -5.34 -2.45 3.10
N GLN A 27 -6.00 -1.50 3.75
CA GLN A 27 -6.99 -1.73 4.79
C GLN A 27 -8.37 -1.26 4.29
N HIS A 28 -9.05 -0.42 5.07
CA HIS A 28 -10.39 0.08 4.83
C HIS A 28 -10.60 0.64 3.43
N THR A 29 -11.74 0.30 2.83
CA THR A 29 -12.19 0.81 1.53
C THR A 29 -13.13 2.00 1.72
N VAL A 30 -12.90 3.07 0.97
CA VAL A 30 -13.76 4.26 0.92
C VAL A 30 -14.19 4.50 -0.53
N GLY A 31 -15.50 4.56 -0.82
CA GLY A 31 -16.00 4.89 -2.17
C GLY A 31 -17.17 4.02 -2.64
N THR A 32 -17.14 3.59 -3.89
CA THR A 32 -18.10 2.65 -4.49
C THR A 32 -17.35 1.48 -5.12
N SER A 33 -18.03 0.42 -5.57
CA SER A 33 -17.34 -0.76 -6.12
C SER A 33 -16.49 -0.49 -7.36
N SER A 34 -16.78 0.56 -8.13
CA SER A 34 -16.05 0.91 -9.36
C SER A 34 -15.05 2.05 -9.16
N LEU A 35 -15.20 2.83 -8.09
CA LEU A 35 -14.39 3.99 -7.77
C LEU A 35 -14.21 4.03 -6.26
N HIS A 36 -13.08 3.52 -5.79
CA HIS A 36 -12.74 3.47 -4.37
C HIS A 36 -11.25 3.69 -4.12
N PHE A 37 -10.95 4.01 -2.87
CA PHE A 37 -9.61 4.11 -2.33
C PHE A 37 -9.46 3.11 -1.20
N HIS A 38 -8.23 2.71 -0.91
CA HIS A 38 -7.94 2.04 0.34
C HIS A 38 -7.07 2.92 1.24
N THR A 39 -7.28 2.84 2.55
CA THR A 39 -6.30 3.34 3.52
C THR A 39 -5.12 2.38 3.59
N PHE A 40 -3.93 2.90 3.89
CA PHE A 40 -2.78 2.09 4.32
C PHE A 40 -2.06 2.82 5.44
N TYR A 41 -1.38 2.07 6.29
CA TYR A 41 -0.51 2.59 7.32
C TYR A 41 0.50 1.53 7.74
N GLY A 42 1.60 1.94 8.34
CA GLY A 42 2.60 1.02 8.82
C GLY A 42 3.82 1.71 9.40
N VAL A 43 4.81 0.88 9.66
CA VAL A 43 6.08 1.26 10.26
C VAL A 43 7.20 0.72 9.38
N SER A 44 8.13 1.58 9.01
CA SER A 44 9.37 1.21 8.31
C SER A 44 10.54 1.42 9.24
N SER A 45 11.29 0.35 9.54
CA SER A 45 12.45 0.42 10.42
C SER A 45 13.74 0.14 9.65
N HIS A 46 14.73 1.00 9.84
CA HIS A 46 16.12 0.78 9.48
C HIS A 46 16.97 0.79 10.76
N LYS A 47 18.22 0.31 10.69
CA LYS A 47 19.06 -0.02 11.87
C LYS A 47 19.14 1.09 12.94
N ASP A 48 19.01 2.34 12.53
CA ASP A 48 19.23 3.54 13.31
C ASP A 48 17.94 4.32 13.62
N HIS A 49 16.89 4.19 12.81
CA HIS A 49 15.62 4.88 13.05
C HIS A 49 14.43 4.17 12.42
N THR A 50 13.24 4.64 12.78
CA THR A 50 11.96 4.11 12.31
C THR A 50 11.10 5.25 11.83
N HIS A 51 10.39 5.06 10.72
CA HIS A 51 9.40 6.01 10.21
C HIS A 51 8.01 5.37 10.23
N TYR A 52 7.02 6.17 10.59
CA TYR A 52 5.63 5.81 10.38
C TYR A 52 5.20 6.29 8.99
N PHE A 53 4.20 5.64 8.42
CA PHE A 53 3.56 6.13 7.20
C PHE A 53 2.08 5.78 7.22
N SER A 54 1.27 6.61 6.61
CA SER A 54 -0.15 6.37 6.41
C SER A 54 -0.69 7.22 5.27
N GLY A 55 -1.70 6.73 4.58
CA GLY A 55 -2.31 7.50 3.49
C GLY A 55 -3.47 6.77 2.83
N PHE A 56 -3.88 7.31 1.69
CA PHE A 56 -4.87 6.71 0.79
C PHE A 56 -4.21 6.31 -0.52
N THR A 57 -4.61 5.17 -1.05
CA THR A 57 -4.21 4.81 -2.41
C THR A 57 -4.83 5.77 -3.44
N GLY A 58 -4.33 5.76 -4.67
CA GLY A 58 -5.00 6.40 -5.81
C GLY A 58 -6.23 5.62 -6.29
N LEU A 59 -6.86 6.14 -7.36
CA LEU A 59 -8.00 5.49 -8.03
C LEU A 59 -7.63 4.10 -8.58
N PRO A 60 -8.61 3.19 -8.70
CA PRO A 60 -8.37 1.85 -9.24
C PRO A 60 -7.96 1.94 -10.71
N VAL A 61 -6.86 1.30 -11.07
CA VAL A 61 -6.38 1.13 -12.43
C VAL A 61 -6.70 -0.27 -12.88
N LYS A 62 -7.53 -0.41 -13.92
CA LYS A 62 -7.93 -1.72 -14.45
C LYS A 62 -6.75 -2.46 -15.05
N THR A 63 -6.74 -3.76 -14.81
CA THR A 63 -5.77 -4.72 -15.32
C THR A 63 -6.51 -5.92 -15.92
N PRO A 64 -5.85 -6.82 -16.67
CA PRO A 64 -6.53 -7.96 -17.29
C PRO A 64 -7.25 -8.90 -16.31
N ASN A 65 -6.78 -9.01 -15.05
CA ASN A 65 -7.37 -9.92 -14.07
C ASN A 65 -8.06 -9.19 -12.89
N GLY A 66 -8.17 -7.85 -12.91
CA GLY A 66 -8.79 -7.09 -11.82
C GLY A 66 -8.45 -5.60 -11.87
N HIS A 67 -7.90 -5.09 -10.77
CA HIS A 67 -7.36 -3.74 -10.69
C HIS A 67 -6.22 -3.66 -9.66
N VAL A 68 -5.43 -2.61 -9.77
CA VAL A 68 -4.40 -2.19 -8.81
C VAL A 68 -4.64 -0.76 -8.38
N HIS A 69 -3.97 -0.33 -7.31
CA HIS A 69 -3.95 1.08 -6.93
C HIS A 69 -2.52 1.61 -6.89
N LYS A 70 -2.34 2.88 -7.25
CA LYS A 70 -1.06 3.58 -7.06
C LYS A 70 -0.94 4.03 -5.60
N ILE A 71 0.25 3.94 -5.04
CA ILE A 71 0.63 4.55 -3.76
C ILE A 71 1.82 5.46 -4.05
N GLU A 72 1.77 6.70 -3.59
CA GLU A 72 2.86 7.66 -3.71
C GLU A 72 2.87 8.54 -2.47
N GLU A 73 3.89 8.40 -1.64
CA GLU A 73 3.97 9.03 -0.33
C GLU A 73 5.41 9.29 0.11
N ILE A 74 5.53 10.00 1.22
CA ILE A 74 6.78 10.23 1.95
C ILE A 74 6.67 9.52 3.31
N LEU A 75 7.71 8.76 3.69
CA LEU A 75 7.83 8.27 5.07
C LEU A 75 7.93 9.47 6.02
N GLU A 76 7.28 9.41 7.20
CA GLU A 76 7.26 10.50 8.18
C GLU A 76 8.64 11.14 8.37
N GLU A 77 8.68 12.47 8.35
CA GLU A 77 9.90 13.22 8.58
C GLU A 77 10.38 13.05 10.03
N ASN A 78 11.49 12.35 10.23
CA ASN A 78 12.24 12.45 11.48
C ASN A 78 13.74 12.49 11.20
N GLN A 79 14.48 13.17 12.09
CA GLN A 79 15.94 13.23 12.05
C GLN A 79 16.51 13.64 10.66
N HIS A 80 16.05 14.80 10.14
CA HIS A 80 16.66 15.57 9.05
C HIS A 80 16.63 14.97 7.63
N HIS A 81 15.81 13.97 7.31
CA HIS A 81 15.62 13.57 5.91
C HIS A 81 14.30 12.86 5.63
N GLU A 82 13.90 12.92 4.35
CA GLU A 82 12.68 12.32 3.81
C GLU A 82 13.01 11.09 2.96
N HIS A 83 12.12 10.11 2.98
CA HIS A 83 12.16 8.96 2.09
C HIS A 83 10.84 8.85 1.32
N ALA A 84 10.85 9.34 0.07
CA ALA A 84 9.72 9.15 -0.82
C ALA A 84 9.66 7.72 -1.37
N PHE A 85 8.46 7.19 -1.55
CA PHE A 85 8.21 5.91 -2.23
C PHE A 85 6.99 6.02 -3.14
N SER A 86 7.02 5.28 -4.25
CA SER A 86 5.92 5.25 -5.22
C SER A 86 5.88 3.89 -5.89
N GLY A 87 4.68 3.39 -6.15
CA GLY A 87 4.48 2.12 -6.86
C GLY A 87 3.01 1.73 -6.93
N TYR A 88 2.76 0.57 -7.52
CA TYR A 88 1.43 -0.02 -7.58
C TYR A 88 1.32 -1.17 -6.60
N THR A 89 0.15 -1.32 -6.00
CA THR A 89 -0.18 -2.52 -5.25
C THR A 89 -0.16 -3.75 -6.18
N ASP A 90 -0.03 -4.94 -5.60
CA ASP A 90 -0.25 -6.18 -6.33
C ASP A 90 -1.69 -6.24 -6.84
N GLU A 91 -1.86 -6.87 -8.00
CA GLU A 91 -3.18 -7.20 -8.54
C GLU A 91 -3.88 -8.15 -7.57
N GLU A 92 -5.16 -7.90 -7.31
CA GLU A 92 -5.92 -8.72 -6.37
C GLU A 92 -6.23 -10.11 -6.96
N ILE A 93 -5.25 -11.02 -6.90
CA ILE A 93 -5.39 -12.40 -7.39
C ILE A 93 -6.30 -13.27 -6.51
N ALA A 94 -6.68 -12.80 -5.31
CA ALA A 94 -7.63 -13.50 -4.44
C ALA A 94 -9.07 -13.48 -4.99
N TYR A 95 -9.38 -12.57 -5.91
CA TYR A 95 -10.72 -12.34 -6.46
C TYR A 95 -10.98 -12.97 -7.82
N VAL A 96 -10.15 -13.96 -8.22
CA VAL A 96 -10.51 -14.82 -9.35
C VAL A 96 -11.82 -15.54 -8.98
N LYS A 97 -12.88 -15.29 -9.77
CA LYS A 97 -14.22 -15.89 -9.64
C LYS A 97 -14.12 -17.36 -9.17
N GLY A 98 -14.60 -17.64 -7.95
CA GLY A 98 -14.66 -18.99 -7.40
C GLY A 98 -13.81 -19.26 -6.14
N LYS A 99 -13.02 -18.30 -5.65
CA LYS A 99 -12.32 -18.43 -4.37
C LYS A 99 -12.86 -17.40 -3.36
N LYS A 100 -13.23 -17.87 -2.16
CA LYS A 100 -13.66 -16.98 -1.06
C LYS A 100 -12.46 -16.16 -0.60
N PRO A 101 -12.60 -14.84 -0.39
CA PRO A 101 -11.54 -14.04 0.20
C PRO A 101 -11.19 -14.60 1.58
N ILE A 102 -9.89 -14.64 1.89
CA ILE A 102 -9.43 -14.95 3.24
C ILE A 102 -9.91 -13.78 4.09
N GLN A 103 -10.99 -14.00 4.81
CA GLN A 103 -11.50 -13.08 5.80
C GLN A 103 -10.43 -12.97 6.88
N ALA A 104 -9.62 -11.91 6.82
CA ALA A 104 -8.72 -11.56 7.90
C ALA A 104 -9.61 -11.13 9.06
N PHE A 105 -9.86 -12.06 9.98
CA PHE A 105 -10.49 -11.75 11.25
C PHE A 105 -9.53 -10.84 12.01
N ILE A 106 -10.03 -9.67 12.42
CA ILE A 106 -9.41 -8.83 13.46
C ILE A 106 -9.75 -9.47 14.80
#